data_AF-A0A399IIL4-F1
#
_entry.id   AF-A0A399IIL4-F1
#
_cell.length_a   1.000
_cell.length_b   1.000
_cell.length_c   1.000
_cell.angle_alpha   90.00
_cell.angle_beta   90.00
_cell.angle_gamma   90.00
#
_symmetry.space_group_name_H-M   'P 1'
#
loop_
_entity.id
_entity.type
_entity.pdbx_description
1 polymer ?
#
loop_
_entity_poly.entity_id
_entity_poly.type
_entity_poly.pdbx_seq_one_letter_code
_entity_poly.pdbx_strand_id
1 'polypeptide(L)' 'MFLKGIVTSNQGEEARITFPDRDNTVSPLLVKASHVGDLNINDQVAVIFFSNNMKDGLIIAKY' A
#
# COMPACT_ATOMS: atom_id res chain seq x y z
N MET A 1 0.77 8.39 9.81
CA MET A 1 -0.63 8.46 9.31
C MET A 1 -1.05 7.11 8.76
N PHE A 2 -2.34 6.83 8.63
CA PHE A 2 -2.83 5.61 7.97
C PHE A 2 -3.72 5.98 6.79
N LEU A 3 -3.64 5.23 5.70
CA LEU A 3 -4.50 5.39 4.53
C LEU A 3 -5.00 4.03 4.05
N LYS A 4 -6.21 4.04 3.51
CA LYS A 4 -6.83 2.92 2.82
C LYS A 4 -6.52 3.04 1.34
N GLY A 5 -6.11 1.95 0.70
CA GLY A 5 -5.72 1.96 -0.70
C GLY A 5 -6.03 0.67 -1.44
N ILE A 6 -5.72 0.67 -2.73
CA ILE A 6 -5.99 -0.44 -3.66
C ILE A 6 -4.68 -0.78 -4.36
N VAL A 7 -4.33 -2.06 -4.38
CA VAL A 7 -3.14 -2.55 -5.10
C VAL A 7 -3.34 -2.38 -6.60
N THR A 8 -2.45 -1.63 -7.26
CA THR A 8 -2.46 -1.44 -8.73
C THR A 8 -1.32 -2.15 -9.44
N SER A 9 -0.26 -2.50 -8.71
CA SER A 9 0.83 -3.35 -9.20
C SER A 9 1.49 -4.04 -8.01
N ASN A 10 1.89 -5.30 -8.18
CA ASN A 10 2.65 -6.08 -7.20
C ASN A 10 3.96 -6.56 -7.83
N GLN A 11 5.03 -6.58 -7.02
CA GLN A 11 6.36 -7.06 -7.35
C GLN A 11 6.92 -7.81 -6.14
N GLY A 12 6.42 -9.03 -5.91
CA GLY A 12 6.81 -9.88 -4.78
C GLY A 12 6.40 -9.27 -3.44
N GLU A 13 7.38 -8.81 -2.66
CA GLU A 13 7.17 -8.21 -1.34
C GLU A 13 6.81 -6.72 -1.39
N GLU A 14 6.79 -6.13 -2.58
CA GLU A 14 6.45 -4.72 -2.77
C GLU A 14 5.21 -4.54 -3.66
N ALA A 15 4.46 -3.46 -3.44
CA ALA A 15 3.32 -3.11 -4.26
C ALA A 15 3.15 -1.60 -4.42
N ARG A 16 2.57 -1.18 -5.55
CA ARG A 16 2.05 0.17 -5.73
C ARG A 16 0.59 0.21 -5.32
N ILE A 17 0.26 1.20 -4.51
CA ILE A 17 -1.04 1.40 -3.92
C ILE A 17 -1.61 2.71 -4.44
N THR A 18 -2.82 2.67 -4.99
CA THR A 18 -3.60 3.88 -5.29
C THR A 18 -4.43 4.23 -4.06
N PHE A 19 -4.41 5.51 -3.68
CA PHE A 19 -5.17 6.02 -2.54
C PHE A 19 -6.34 6.88 -3.03
N PRO A 20 -7.58 6.33 -3.06
CA PRO A 20 -8.76 7.08 -3.52
C PRO A 20 -9.00 8.36 -2.72
N ASP A 21 -8.74 8.33 -1.41
CA ASP A 21 -8.91 9.46 -0.49
C ASP A 21 -7.82 10.55 -0.64
N ARG A 22 -6.89 10.37 -1.59
CA ARG A 22 -5.81 11.31 -1.92
C ARG A 22 -5.79 11.58 -3.43
N ASP A 23 -6.94 11.89 -4.02
CA ASP A 23 -7.09 12.19 -5.46
C ASP A 23 -6.55 11.07 -6.36
N ASN A 24 -6.73 9.82 -5.94
CA ASN A 24 -6.16 8.64 -6.63
C ASN A 24 -4.64 8.69 -6.79
N THR A 25 -3.92 9.34 -5.86
CA THR A 25 -2.46 9.35 -5.84
C THR A 25 -1.92 7.92 -5.79
N VAL A 26 -0.96 7.63 -6.67
CA VAL A 26 -0.28 6.33 -6.75
C VAL A 26 1.01 6.39 -5.93
N SER A 27 1.22 5.42 -5.05
CA SER A 27 2.43 5.30 -4.26
C SER A 27 3.64 4.89 -5.11
N PRO A 28 4.86 5.18 -4.62
CA PRO A 28 6.05 4.38 -4.91
C PRO A 28 5.82 2.89 -4.56
N LEU A 29 6.76 2.02 -4.92
CA LEU A 29 6.73 0.64 -4.41
C LEU A 29 6.84 0.67 -2.88
N LEU A 30 5.86 0.07 -2.21
CA LEU A 30 5.79 -0.03 -0.76
C LEU A 30 5.95 -1.49 -0.35
N VAL A 31 6.76 -1.72 0.68
CA VAL A 31 6.97 -3.04 1.26
C VAL A 31 5.71 -3.50 2.00
N LYS A 32 5.42 -4.81 1.94
CA LYS A 32 4.40 -5.44 2.78
C LYS A 32 4.99 -6.03 4.05
N ALA A 33 4.26 -5.92 5.15
CA ALA A 33 4.60 -6.65 6.35
C ALA A 33 4.43 -8.16 6.10
N SER A 34 5.33 -8.98 6.65
CA SER A 34 5.43 -10.41 6.34
C SER A 34 4.15 -11.21 6.58
N HIS A 35 3.29 -10.76 7.51
CA HIS A 35 2.04 -11.42 7.86
C HIS A 35 0.86 -11.09 6.92
N VAL A 36 0.99 -10.11 6.02
CA VAL A 36 -0.09 -9.68 5.11
C VAL A 36 -0.38 -10.75 4.04
N GLY A 37 0.55 -11.67 3.81
CA GLY A 37 0.46 -12.70 2.77
C GLY A 37 0.71 -12.13 1.38
N ASP A 38 0.22 -12.81 0.34
CA ASP A 38 0.37 -12.37 -1.05
C ASP A 38 -0.57 -11.20 -1.36
N LEU A 39 -0.12 -10.25 -2.17
CA LEU A 39 -0.93 -9.12 -2.66
C LEU A 39 -1.29 -9.35 -4.12
N ASN A 40 -2.57 -9.22 -4.46
CA ASN A 40 -3.08 -9.26 -5.83
C ASN A 40 -3.55 -7.88 -6.28
N ILE A 41 -3.58 -7.65 -7.59
CA ILE A 41 -4.15 -6.42 -8.16
C ILE A 41 -5.64 -6.34 -7.78
N ASN A 42 -6.08 -5.13 -7.39
CA ASN A 42 -7.38 -4.80 -6.84
C ASN A 42 -7.62 -5.22 -5.38
N ASP A 43 -6.67 -5.89 -4.72
CA ASP A 43 -6.76 -6.11 -3.27
C ASP A 43 -6.83 -4.76 -2.56
N GLN A 44 -7.70 -4.68 -1.56
CA GLN A 44 -7.77 -3.48 -0.74
C GLN A 44 -6.88 -3.63 0.49
N VAL A 45 -6.13 -2.57 0.80
CA VAL A 45 -5.06 -2.62 1.80
C VAL A 45 -5.07 -1.41 2.73
N ALA A 46 -4.54 -1.61 3.93
CA ALA A 46 -4.21 -0.53 4.85
C ALA A 46 -2.70 -0.28 4.86
N VAL A 47 -2.32 0.99 4.70
CA VAL A 47 -0.92 1.44 4.69
C VAL A 47 -0.69 2.40 5.85
N ILE A 48 0.34 2.14 6.65
CA ILE A 48 0.84 3.09 7.65
C ILE A 48 2.04 3.84 7.07
N PHE A 49 2.10 5.15 7.29
CA PHE A 49 3.24 5.99 6.92
C PHE A 49 3.91 6.54 8.18
N PHE A 50 5.22 6.37 8.28
CA PHE A 50 6.02 6.82 9.43
C PHE A 50 6.35 8.32 9.35
N SER A 51 6.23 8.93 8.17
CA SER A 51 6.38 10.36 7.93
C SER A 51 5.34 10.90 6.93
N ASN A 52 5.41 12.20 6.60
CA ASN A 52 4.59 12.81 5.54
C ASN A 52 5.09 12.49 4.11
N ASN A 53 5.95 11.47 3.96
CA ASN A 53 6.49 11.04 2.68
C ASN A 53 5.83 9.73 2.23
N MET A 54 5.30 9.71 1.01
CA MET A 54 4.65 8.53 0.42
C MET A 54 5.60 7.36 0.17
N LYS A 55 6.92 7.54 0.24
CA LYS A 55 7.91 6.44 0.16
C LYS A 55 8.06 5.68 1.47
N ASP A 56 7.67 6.27 2.58
CA ASP A 56 7.91 5.77 3.93
C ASP A 56 6.68 5.03 4.47
N GLY A 57 6.04 4.28 3.58
CA GLY A 57 4.82 3.53 3.83
C GLY A 57 5.09 2.04 3.98
N LEU A 58 4.32 1.40 4.87
CA LEU A 58 4.32 -0.05 5.06
C LEU A 58 2.89 -0.58 4.93
N ILE A 59 2.70 -1.59 4.10
CA ILE A 59 1.41 -2.27 3.95
C ILE A 59 1.26 -3.24 5.13
N ILE A 60 0.24 -3.04 5.96
CA ILE A 60 0.08 -3.78 7.23
C ILE A 60 -1.17 -4.66 7.28
N ALA A 61 -2.10 -4.51 6.34
CA ALA A 61 -3.28 -5.37 6.27
C ALA A 61 -3.83 -5.42 4.84
N LYS A 62 -4.56 -6.50 4.56
CA LYS A 62 -5.36 -6.72 3.36
C LYS A 62 -6.76 -7.20 3.77
N TYR A 63 -7.81 -6.80 3.04
CA TYR A 63 -9.19 -7.25 3.22
C TYR A 63 -9.96 -7.38 1.90
#